data_AF-A0A1J5SCS1-F1
#
_entry.id   AF-A0A1J5SCS1-F1
#
_cell.length_a   1.000
_cell.length_b   1.000
_cell.length_c   1.000
_cell.angle_alpha   90.00
_cell.angle_beta   90.00
_cell.angle_gamma   90.00
#
_symmetry.space_group_name_H-M   'P 1'
#
loop_
_entity.id
_entity.type
_entity.pdbx_description
1 polymer ?
#
loop_
_entity_poly.entity_id
_entity_poly.type
_entity_poly.pdbx_seq_one_letter_code
_entity_poly.pdbx_strand_id
1 'polypeptide(L)'
;MNESDRPEKYPLTLARLPDCSRSAYTLEETARLVGVSPDRLRSYCSLGLLGSMRETPKVGLSFDNDALYELRRIERYRRTHGFSRRTLKLICSLWRENEDLKAELRFLRTR
;
A
#
# COMPACT_ATOMS: atom_id res chain seq x y z
N MET A 1 -47.97 17.19 -31.32
CA MET A 1 -48.28 17.44 -29.90
C MET A 1 -48.59 16.08 -29.27
N ASN A 2 -47.79 15.48 -28.38
CA ASN A 2 -46.61 15.92 -27.65
C ASN A 2 -45.63 14.75 -27.49
N GLU A 3 -44.35 15.07 -27.62
CA GLU A 3 -43.21 14.32 -27.11
C GLU A 3 -43.18 14.38 -25.58
N SER A 4 -42.94 13.24 -24.94
CA SER A 4 -42.44 13.05 -23.57
C SER A 4 -42.16 11.55 -23.41
N ASP A 5 -41.05 11.06 -22.90
CA ASP A 5 -39.80 11.66 -22.46
C ASP A 5 -38.85 10.46 -22.36
N ARG A 6 -37.70 10.51 -23.03
CA ARG A 6 -36.75 9.39 -23.09
C ARG A 6 -36.07 9.29 -21.71
N PRO A 7 -35.77 8.09 -21.19
CA PRO A 7 -34.89 8.01 -20.02
C PRO A 7 -33.52 8.53 -20.47
N GLU A 8 -33.17 9.73 -20.00
CA GLU A 8 -31.86 10.34 -20.19
C GLU A 8 -30.81 9.35 -19.72
N LYS A 9 -30.11 8.77 -20.70
CA LYS A 9 -28.89 8.01 -20.48
C LYS A 9 -27.86 9.01 -19.99
N TYR A 10 -27.73 9.19 -18.69
CA TYR A 10 -26.59 9.88 -18.10
C TYR A 10 -25.33 9.12 -18.53
N PRO A 11 -24.51 9.65 -19.45
CA PRO A 11 -23.26 9.00 -19.77
C PRO A 11 -22.36 9.24 -18.56
N LEU A 12 -22.13 8.20 -17.77
CA LEU A 12 -21.10 8.20 -16.73
C LEU A 12 -19.76 8.43 -17.43
N THR A 13 -19.35 9.69 -17.47
CA THR A 13 -18.03 10.06 -17.96
C THR A 13 -17.06 9.67 -16.86
N LEU A 14 -16.30 8.59 -17.07
CA LEU A 14 -15.16 8.27 -16.23
C LEU A 14 -14.15 9.40 -16.37
N ALA A 15 -14.25 10.40 -15.49
CA ALA A 15 -13.22 11.41 -15.34
C ALA A 15 -11.96 10.69 -14.87
N ARG A 16 -10.96 10.60 -15.76
CA ARG A 16 -9.61 10.22 -15.37
C ARG A 16 -9.09 11.31 -14.43
N LEU A 17 -9.27 11.10 -13.14
CA LEU A 17 -8.57 11.87 -12.12
C LEU A 17 -7.08 11.85 -12.50
N PRO A 18 -6.41 13.02 -12.55
CA PRO A 18 -4.98 13.06 -12.82
C PRO A 18 -4.34 12.07 -11.86
N ASP A 19 -3.56 11.12 -12.39
CA ASP A 19 -2.93 10.04 -11.64
C ASP A 19 -2.34 10.66 -10.37
N CYS A 20 -3.08 10.58 -9.24
CA CYS A 20 -2.76 11.30 -8.02
C CYS A 20 -1.34 10.89 -7.72
N SER A 21 -0.40 11.81 -7.98
CA SER A 21 0.99 11.47 -8.26
C SER A 21 1.40 10.44 -7.24
N ARG A 22 1.62 9.20 -7.68
CA ARG A 22 2.05 8.14 -6.77
C ARG A 22 3.47 8.54 -6.39
N SER A 23 3.57 9.41 -5.39
CA SER A 23 4.78 10.12 -5.04
C SER A 23 5.78 9.05 -4.64
N ALA A 24 6.74 8.83 -5.52
CA ALA A 24 7.81 7.88 -5.32
C ALA A 24 8.86 8.56 -4.44
N TYR A 25 8.88 8.19 -3.16
CA TYR A 25 9.86 8.65 -2.20
C TYR A 25 11.06 7.72 -2.21
N THR A 26 12.25 8.29 -2.05
CA THR A 26 13.48 7.54 -1.83
C THR A 26 13.52 6.93 -0.43
N LEU A 27 14.45 6.02 -0.18
CA LEU A 27 14.70 5.44 1.15
C LEU A 27 14.96 6.54 2.21
N GLU A 28 15.79 7.54 1.90
CA GLU A 28 16.14 8.59 2.87
C GLU A 28 14.95 9.53 3.17
N GLU A 29 14.16 9.88 2.16
CA GLU A 29 12.94 10.67 2.35
C GLU A 29 11.92 9.91 3.18
N THR A 30 11.71 8.64 2.87
CA THR A 30 10.79 7.76 3.60
C THR A 30 11.22 7.61 5.06
N ALA A 31 12.51 7.40 5.30
CA ALA A 31 13.09 7.31 6.65
C ALA A 31 12.81 8.60 7.45
N ARG A 32 13.00 9.77 6.83
CA ARG A 32 12.67 11.08 7.44
C ARG A 32 11.17 11.23 7.72
N LEU A 33 10.31 10.89 6.75
CA LEU A 33 8.86 11.04 6.85
C LEU A 33 8.20 10.11 7.88
N VAL A 34 8.78 8.94 8.12
CA VAL A 34 8.28 7.96 9.12
C VAL A 34 8.98 8.13 10.48
N GLY A 35 10.10 8.87 10.53
CA GLY A 35 10.87 9.09 11.75
C GLY A 35 11.61 7.83 12.20
N VAL A 36 12.24 7.12 11.25
CA VAL A 36 13.06 5.92 11.47
C VAL A 36 14.41 6.06 10.80
N SER A 37 15.43 5.35 11.30
CA SER A 37 16.74 5.36 10.65
C SER A 37 16.68 4.63 9.29
N PRO A 38 17.46 5.10 8.28
CA PRO A 38 17.54 4.44 6.97
C PRO A 38 17.94 2.96 7.08
N ASP A 39 18.84 2.62 8.01
CA ASP A 39 19.26 1.23 8.24
C ASP A 39 18.13 0.33 8.73
N ARG A 40 17.25 0.87 9.60
CA ARG A 40 16.08 0.14 10.06
C ARG A 40 15.10 -0.08 8.92
N LEU A 41 14.91 0.93 8.08
CA LEU A 41 14.05 0.85 6.91
C LEU A 41 14.58 -0.19 5.90
N ARG A 42 15.90 -0.21 5.63
CA ARG A 42 16.54 -1.28 4.84
C ARG A 42 16.31 -2.66 5.43
N SER A 43 16.38 -2.77 6.76
CA SER A 43 16.07 -4.01 7.46
C SER A 43 14.62 -4.46 7.23
N TYR A 44 13.64 -3.55 7.19
CA TYR A 44 12.25 -3.90 6.87
C TYR A 44 12.08 -4.32 5.40
N CYS A 45 12.75 -3.66 4.47
CA CYS A 45 12.79 -4.06 3.07
C CYS A 45 13.40 -5.47 2.92
N SER A 46 14.52 -5.76 3.58
CA SER A 46 15.18 -7.08 3.53
C SER A 46 14.34 -8.21 4.11
N LEU A 47 13.41 -7.89 5.02
CA LEU A 47 12.48 -8.85 5.60
C LEU A 47 11.20 -9.01 4.77
N GLY A 48 11.07 -8.24 3.68
CA GLY A 48 9.88 -8.19 2.85
C GLY A 48 8.66 -7.66 3.58
N LEU A 49 8.82 -6.83 4.62
CA LEU A 49 7.69 -6.30 5.42
C LEU A 49 6.75 -5.39 4.61
N LEU A 50 7.25 -4.82 3.52
CA LEU A 50 6.55 -3.80 2.73
C LEU A 50 5.96 -4.37 1.44
N GLY A 51 5.72 -5.68 1.40
CA GLY A 51 5.28 -6.39 0.21
C GLY A 51 6.33 -6.34 -0.90
N SER A 52 5.94 -6.73 -2.12
CA SER A 52 6.76 -6.57 -3.33
C SER A 52 6.93 -5.08 -3.65
N MET A 53 7.72 -4.40 -2.83
CA MET A 53 8.23 -3.09 -3.18
C MET A 53 8.92 -3.21 -4.53
N ARG A 54 8.54 -2.33 -5.45
CA ARG A 54 9.11 -2.27 -6.78
C ARG A 54 10.56 -1.82 -6.63
N GLU A 55 11.47 -2.77 -6.48
CA GLU A 55 12.87 -2.56 -6.81
C GLU A 55 12.90 -2.14 -8.28
N THR A 56 12.93 -0.83 -8.53
CA THR A 56 13.15 -0.33 -9.88
C THR A 56 14.64 -0.45 -10.16
N PRO A 57 15.05 -1.26 -11.16
CA PRO A 57 16.45 -1.64 -11.38
C PRO A 57 17.39 -0.45 -11.70
N LYS A 58 16.85 0.75 -11.89
CA LYS A 58 17.59 1.99 -12.18
C LYS A 58 17.64 3.01 -11.04
N VAL A 59 16.80 2.89 -10.00
CA VAL A 59 16.53 4.00 -9.05
C VAL A 59 16.66 3.56 -7.57
N GLY A 60 16.77 2.27 -7.28
CA GLY A 60 16.81 1.76 -5.91
C GLY A 60 15.42 1.68 -5.29
N LEU A 61 15.36 1.56 -3.95
CA LEU A 61 14.10 1.40 -3.21
C LEU A 61 13.23 2.66 -3.35
N SER A 62 12.06 2.49 -3.98
CA SER A 62 11.04 3.53 -4.14
C SER A 62 9.78 3.18 -3.35
N PHE A 63 9.27 4.14 -2.58
CA PHE A 63 8.12 3.99 -1.69
C PHE A 63 7.01 4.91 -2.17
N ASP A 64 5.77 4.42 -2.25
CA ASP A 64 4.61 5.26 -2.49
C ASP A 64 3.91 5.67 -1.18
N ASN A 65 2.83 6.46 -1.29
CA ASN A 65 2.03 6.84 -0.13
C ASN A 65 1.43 5.63 0.61
N ASP A 66 1.11 4.55 -0.11
CA ASP A 66 0.60 3.31 0.49
C ASP A 66 1.69 2.65 1.34
N ALA A 67 2.91 2.56 0.82
CA ALA A 67 4.08 2.06 1.55
C ALA A 67 4.40 2.91 2.78
N LEU A 68 4.28 4.24 2.69
CA LEU A 68 4.44 5.15 3.84
C LEU A 68 3.39 4.90 4.93
N TYR A 69 2.14 4.69 4.54
CA TYR A 69 1.06 4.39 5.48
C TYR A 69 1.33 3.08 6.23
N GLU A 70 1.70 2.02 5.51
CA GLU A 70 2.04 0.73 6.11
C GLU A 70 3.26 0.82 7.03
N LEU A 71 4.29 1.57 6.63
CA LEU A 71 5.46 1.82 7.47
C LEU A 71 5.11 2.51 8.80
N ARG A 72 4.30 3.56 8.75
CA ARG A 72 3.83 4.26 9.95
C ARG A 72 3.01 3.33 10.84
N ARG A 73 2.18 2.50 10.24
CA ARG A 73 1.38 1.50 10.96
C ARG A 73 2.27 0.49 11.68
N ILE A 74 3.25 -0.09 10.99
CA ILE A 74 4.23 -1.03 11.57
C ILE A 74 5.01 -0.38 12.72
N GLU A 75 5.54 0.84 12.53
CA GLU A 75 6.27 1.54 13.59
C GLU A 75 5.41 1.87 14.79
N ARG A 76 4.14 2.23 14.58
CA ARG A 76 3.17 2.41 15.66
C ARG A 76 2.99 1.12 16.45
N TYR A 77 2.75 -0.01 15.79
CA TYR A 77 2.63 -1.31 16.47
C TYR A 77 3.90 -1.69 17.24
N ARG A 78 5.07 -1.46 16.66
CA ARG A 78 6.36 -1.72 17.33
C ARG A 78 6.53 -0.86 18.58
N ARG A 79 6.22 0.44 18.52
CA ARG A 79 6.35 1.35 19.67
C ARG A 79 5.32 1.06 20.76
N THR A 80 4.08 0.72 20.38
CA THR A 80 3.00 0.44 21.34
C THR A 80 3.15 -0.91 22.03
N HIS A 81 3.64 -1.95 21.33
CA HIS A 81 3.65 -3.32 21.85
C HIS A 81 5.06 -3.90 22.07
N GLY A 82 6.12 -3.14 21.81
CA GLY A 82 7.50 -3.58 22.03
C GLY A 82 7.92 -4.79 21.18
N PHE A 83 7.24 -5.04 20.05
CA PHE A 83 7.44 -6.25 19.28
C PHE A 83 8.88 -6.41 18.78
N SER A 84 9.41 -7.63 18.98
CA SER A 84 10.71 -8.03 18.44
C SER A 84 10.67 -8.08 16.91
N ARG A 85 11.84 -8.00 16.28
CA ARG A 85 11.98 -8.11 14.82
C ARG A 85 11.41 -9.43 14.26
N ARG A 86 11.50 -10.53 15.03
CA ARG A 86 10.91 -11.83 14.66
C ARG A 86 9.38 -11.79 14.70
N THR A 87 8.81 -11.16 15.74
CA THR A 87 7.37 -10.98 15.88
C THR A 87 6.79 -10.12 14.76
N LEU A 88 7.48 -9.03 14.40
CA LEU A 88 7.07 -8.19 13.26
C LEU A 88 7.07 -8.98 11.94
N LYS A 89 8.07 -9.84 11.71
CA LYS A 89 8.11 -10.70 10.51
C LYS A 89 6.90 -11.63 10.43
N LEU A 90 6.54 -12.27 11.56
CA LEU A 90 5.39 -13.17 11.64
C LEU A 90 4.06 -12.44 11.43
N ILE A 91 3.86 -11.28 12.07
CA ILE A 91 2.64 -10.49 11.88
C ILE A 91 2.48 -10.08 10.41
N CYS A 92 3.56 -9.68 9.75
CA CYS A 92 3.52 -9.29 8.35
C CYS A 92 3.31 -10.47 7.39
N SER A 93 3.79 -11.68 7.69
CA SER A 93 3.44 -12.86 6.88
C SER A 93 1.96 -13.17 7.00
N LEU A 94 1.44 -13.21 8.24
CA LEU A 94 0.02 -13.43 8.51
C LEU A 94 -0.88 -12.39 7.84
N TRP A 95 -0.46 -11.12 7.80
CA TRP A 95 -1.24 -10.09 7.12
C TRP A 95 -1.32 -10.30 5.61
N ARG A 96 -0.21 -10.71 4.97
CA ARG A 96 -0.20 -11.01 3.53
C ARG A 96 -1.09 -12.19 3.21
N GLU A 97 -0.94 -13.28 3.96
CA GLU A 97 -1.81 -14.46 3.83
C GLU A 97 -3.28 -14.08 4.00
N ASN A 98 -3.59 -13.17 4.93
CA ASN A 98 -4.96 -12.70 5.14
C ASN A 98 -5.49 -11.88 3.96
N GLU A 99 -4.67 -11.01 3.36
CA GLU A 99 -5.06 -10.25 2.18
C GLU A 99 -5.22 -11.13 0.94
N ASP A 100 -4.36 -12.14 0.78
CA ASP A 100 -4.46 -13.14 -0.29
C ASP A 100 -5.76 -13.95 -0.15
N LEU A 101 -6.06 -14.45 1.06
CA LEU A 101 -7.30 -15.15 1.36
C LEU A 101 -8.54 -14.27 1.13
N LYS A 102 -8.49 -12.98 1.51
CA LYS A 102 -9.57 -12.04 1.21
C LYS A 102 -9.74 -11.83 -0.29
N ALA A 103 -8.64 -11.74 -1.04
CA ALA A 103 -8.69 -11.58 -2.48
C ALA A 103 -9.32 -12.82 -3.15
N GLU A 104 -8.95 -14.01 -2.70
CA GLU A 104 -9.54 -15.27 -3.16
C GLU A 104 -11.03 -15.37 -2.83
N LEU A 105 -11.43 -15.00 -1.61
CA LEU A 105 -12.85 -14.94 -1.23
C LEU A 105 -13.64 -13.92 -2.07
N ARG A 106 -13.05 -12.76 -2.37
CA ARG A 106 -13.67 -11.77 -3.27
C ARG A 106 -13.84 -12.36 -4.68
N PHE A 107 -12.82 -13.03 -5.21
CA PHE A 107 -12.88 -13.69 -6.50
C PHE A 107 -13.99 -14.74 -6.55
N LEU A 108 -14.07 -15.62 -5.55
CA LEU A 108 -15.11 -16.66 -5.47
C LEU A 108 -16.53 -16.09 -5.31
N ARG A 109 -16.70 -14.97 -4.61
CA ARG A 109 -18.01 -14.30 -4.43
C ARG A 109 -18.49 -13.53 -5.66
N THR A 110 -17.59 -13.19 -6.58
CA THR A 110 -17.92 -12.44 -7.81
C THR A 110 -18.25 -13.38 -8.98
N ARG A 111 -18.28 -14.69 -8.73
CA ARG A 111 -18.62 -15.75 -9.68
C ARG A 111 -19.95 -16.39 -9.33
#